data_AF-A0A6J7H4B5-F1
#
_entry.id   AF-A0A6J7H4B5-F1
#
_cell.length_a   1.000
_cell.length_b   1.000
_cell.length_c   1.000
_cell.angle_alpha   90.00
_cell.angle_beta   90.00
_cell.angle_gamma   90.00
#
_symmetry.space_group_name_H-M   'P 1'
#
loop_
_entity.id
_entity.type
_entity.pdbx_description
1 polymer ?
#
loop_
_entity_poly.entity_id
_entity_poly.type
_entity_poly.pdbx_seq_one_letter_code
_entity_poly.pdbx_strand_id
1 'polypeptide(L)'
;MPRPLRILPAAAAALALGLAGCGGSGDGVSCDDVVCTVQSDGPGTYTLDQQRTEVEVSDLTDDAVRVRVNSEEQTVRRGADPARIRGYLVAAEETSPDRVKIRLER
;
A
#
# COMPACT_ATOMS: atom_id res chain seq x y z
N MET A 1 40.86 13.36 -48.36
CA MET A 1 40.91 14.70 -47.72
C MET A 1 40.14 14.64 -46.39
N PRO A 2 40.55 15.42 -45.38
CA PRO A 2 40.60 15.06 -43.96
C PRO A 2 39.35 15.41 -43.14
N ARG A 3 39.20 14.75 -41.97
CA ARG A 3 38.24 15.09 -40.90
C ARG A 3 38.52 16.47 -40.29
N PRO A 4 37.51 17.10 -39.68
CA PRO A 4 37.75 17.67 -38.36
C PRO A 4 36.70 17.23 -37.34
N LEU A 5 37.20 16.68 -36.23
CA LEU A 5 36.60 16.73 -34.91
C LEU A 5 36.16 18.18 -34.61
N ARG A 6 34.95 18.36 -34.06
CA ARG A 6 34.69 19.45 -33.13
C ARG A 6 34.02 18.93 -31.87
N ILE A 7 34.66 19.29 -30.78
CA ILE A 7 34.48 18.91 -29.39
C ILE A 7 33.34 19.75 -28.79
N LEU A 8 32.61 19.13 -27.86
CA LEU A 8 31.59 19.66 -26.94
C LEU A 8 31.90 21.05 -26.34
N PRO A 9 30.86 21.79 -25.90
CA PRO A 9 30.61 21.80 -24.46
C PRO A 9 29.13 21.85 -24.02
N ALA A 10 28.89 21.14 -22.92
CA ALA A 10 28.05 21.51 -21.77
C ALA A 10 26.55 21.82 -21.98
N ALA A 11 25.71 20.89 -21.53
CA ALA A 11 24.55 21.16 -20.66
C ALA A 11 24.23 19.83 -19.94
N ALA A 12 24.63 19.65 -18.69
CA ALA A 12 23.95 20.14 -17.50
C ALA A 12 22.84 19.19 -17.03
N ALA A 13 22.89 18.94 -15.72
CA ALA A 13 21.84 18.41 -14.86
C ALA A 13 21.47 16.94 -15.06
N ALA A 14 22.05 16.14 -14.17
CA ALA A 14 21.32 15.11 -13.46
C ALA A 14 19.88 15.55 -13.17
N LEU A 15 18.93 14.86 -13.79
CA LEU A 15 17.60 14.71 -13.21
C LEU A 15 17.45 13.22 -12.92
N ALA A 16 17.85 12.88 -11.70
CA ALA A 16 17.16 11.85 -10.95
C ALA A 16 15.67 12.18 -11.02
N LEU A 17 14.96 11.58 -11.98
CA LEU A 17 13.52 11.45 -11.90
C LEU A 17 13.28 10.43 -10.79
N GLY A 18 13.33 10.95 -9.57
CA GLY A 18 12.70 10.30 -8.44
C GLY A 18 11.29 9.96 -8.84
N LEU A 19 10.89 8.73 -8.53
CA LEU A 19 9.52 8.27 -8.54
C LEU A 19 8.73 9.11 -7.53
N ALA A 20 8.40 10.34 -7.89
CA ALA A 20 7.43 11.15 -7.19
C ALA A 20 6.09 10.89 -7.90
N GLY A 21 5.23 10.17 -7.18
CA GLY A 21 3.94 9.68 -7.65
C GLY A 21 3.14 10.72 -8.43
N CYS A 22 2.75 10.33 -9.62
CA CYS A 22 1.72 11.02 -10.39
C CYS A 22 0.95 9.95 -11.18
N GLY A 23 -0.15 9.49 -10.58
CA GLY A 23 -1.03 8.47 -11.15
C GLY A 23 -1.95 7.97 -10.05
N GLY A 24 -3.08 8.64 -9.84
CA GLY A 24 -4.09 8.21 -8.89
C GLY A 24 -4.63 6.84 -9.27
N SER A 25 -4.48 5.88 -8.36
CA SER A 25 -5.13 4.58 -8.38
C SER A 25 -5.48 4.26 -6.93
N GLY A 26 -6.71 3.79 -6.67
CA GLY A 26 -7.34 3.72 -5.35
C GLY A 26 -6.74 2.69 -4.38
N ASP A 27 -5.52 2.25 -4.63
CA ASP A 27 -4.77 1.25 -3.90
C ASP A 27 -3.54 1.89 -3.22
N GLY A 28 -3.35 1.64 -1.92
CA GLY A 28 -2.18 2.15 -1.25
C GLY A 28 -2.15 1.93 0.26
N VAL A 29 -0.97 2.14 0.82
CA VAL A 29 -0.71 2.15 2.26
C VAL A 29 -0.36 3.57 2.68
N SER A 30 -1.02 4.06 3.73
CA SER A 30 -0.66 5.30 4.41
C SER A 30 -0.49 5.03 5.89
N CYS A 31 0.62 5.45 6.50
CA CYS A 31 0.85 5.26 7.93
C CYS A 31 1.16 6.59 8.61
N ASP A 32 0.50 6.82 9.74
CA ASP A 32 0.70 7.94 10.66
C ASP A 32 1.02 7.36 12.05
N ASP A 33 2.28 7.53 12.47
CA ASP A 33 2.85 6.94 13.70
C ASP A 33 2.57 5.42 13.87
N VAL A 34 1.58 5.06 14.70
CA VAL A 34 1.20 3.68 15.04
C VAL A 34 -0.04 3.18 14.29
N VAL A 35 -0.64 4.03 13.47
CA VAL A 35 -1.85 3.72 12.70
C VAL A 35 -1.50 3.66 11.21
N CYS A 36 -1.75 2.52 10.59
CA CYS A 36 -1.66 2.34 9.14
C CYS A 36 -3.05 2.14 8.55
N THR A 37 -3.29 2.72 7.39
CA THR A 37 -4.48 2.51 6.57
C THR A 37 -4.04 1.81 5.30
N VAL A 38 -4.71 0.71 4.96
CA VAL A 38 -4.56 0.01 3.69
C VAL A 38 -5.86 0.15 2.93
N GLN A 39 -5.79 0.72 1.73
CA GLN A 39 -6.91 0.81 0.80
C GLN A 39 -6.58 -0.03 -0.43
N SER A 40 -7.57 -0.80 -0.90
CA SER A 40 -7.42 -1.71 -2.03
C SER A 40 -8.71 -1.76 -2.86
N ASP A 41 -8.60 -1.60 -4.17
CA ASP A 41 -9.65 -1.82 -5.18
C ASP A 41 -9.62 -3.32 -5.62
N GLY A 42 -9.69 -4.23 -4.65
CA GLY A 42 -9.74 -5.68 -4.85
C GLY A 42 -8.91 -6.46 -3.82
N PRO A 43 -8.68 -7.78 -4.02
CA PRO A 43 -7.67 -8.53 -3.28
C PRO A 43 -6.25 -8.05 -3.61
N GLY A 44 -5.37 -7.99 -2.62
CA GLY A 44 -4.02 -7.48 -2.81
C GLY A 44 -3.10 -7.69 -1.62
N THR A 45 -1.79 -7.55 -1.84
CA THR A 45 -0.76 -7.67 -0.81
C THR A 45 0.01 -6.36 -0.69
N TYR A 46 0.22 -5.91 0.53
CA TYR A 46 0.74 -4.60 0.88
C TYR A 46 1.84 -4.73 1.92
N THR A 47 2.94 -4.01 1.73
CA THR A 47 4.02 -3.95 2.72
C THR A 47 3.90 -2.66 3.51
N LEU A 48 3.79 -2.78 4.84
CA LEU A 48 3.99 -1.65 5.74
C LEU A 48 5.51 -1.41 5.83
N ASP A 49 6.07 -0.62 4.90
CA ASP A 49 7.52 -0.47 4.66
C ASP A 49 8.33 -0.09 5.92
N GLN A 50 7.72 0.62 6.86
CA GLN A 50 8.36 0.99 8.12
C GLN A 50 8.55 -0.20 9.09
N GLN A 51 7.87 -1.33 8.86
CA GLN A 51 7.74 -2.42 9.82
C GLN A 51 8.03 -3.81 9.23
N ARG A 52 8.37 -3.91 7.93
CA ARG A 52 8.52 -5.19 7.21
C ARG A 52 7.36 -6.16 7.46
N THR A 53 6.16 -5.60 7.66
CA THR A 53 4.95 -6.36 7.93
C THR A 53 4.18 -6.45 6.63
N GLU A 54 3.94 -7.67 6.17
CA GLU A 54 3.10 -7.95 5.00
C GLU A 54 1.64 -8.00 5.45
N VAL A 55 0.77 -7.32 4.72
CA VAL A 55 -0.68 -7.33 4.91
C VAL A 55 -1.32 -7.74 3.59
N GLU A 56 -2.02 -8.88 3.58
CA GLU A 56 -2.82 -9.30 2.45
C GLU A 56 -4.30 -9.11 2.78
N VAL A 57 -5.05 -8.59 1.81
CA VAL A 57 -6.52 -8.53 1.84
C VAL A 57 -7.05 -9.46 0.75
N SER A 58 -8.00 -10.31 1.10
CA SER A 58 -8.61 -11.29 0.22
C SER A 58 -10.07 -11.53 0.62
N ASP A 59 -10.81 -12.30 -0.18
CA ASP A 59 -12.21 -12.65 0.07
C ASP A 59 -13.08 -11.43 0.47
N LEU A 60 -13.04 -10.39 -0.37
CA LEU A 60 -13.80 -9.16 -0.16
C LEU A 60 -15.31 -9.41 -0.35
N THR A 61 -16.12 -8.99 0.62
CA THR A 61 -17.58 -9.02 0.55
C THR A 61 -18.15 -7.64 0.88
N ASP A 62 -19.47 -7.49 0.76
CA ASP A 62 -20.17 -6.25 1.13
C ASP A 62 -19.95 -5.84 2.59
N ASP A 63 -19.71 -6.78 3.49
CA ASP A 63 -19.66 -6.57 4.95
C ASP A 63 -18.38 -7.05 5.61
N ALA A 64 -17.50 -7.76 4.90
CA ALA A 64 -16.32 -8.37 5.47
C ALA A 64 -15.15 -8.41 4.49
N VAL A 65 -13.96 -8.65 5.05
CA VAL A 65 -12.73 -8.90 4.31
C VAL A 65 -11.89 -9.91 5.10
N ARG A 66 -11.19 -10.79 4.41
CA ARG A 66 -10.15 -11.61 5.02
C ARG A 66 -8.84 -10.83 5.00
N VAL A 67 -8.25 -10.65 6.18
CA VAL A 67 -6.99 -9.94 6.34
C VAL A 67 -5.95 -10.91 6.89
N ARG A 68 -4.82 -11.04 6.19
CA ARG A 68 -3.64 -11.75 6.67
C ARG A 68 -2.54 -10.76 7.01
N VAL A 69 -2.04 -10.80 8.23
CA VAL A 69 -0.86 -10.05 8.66
C VAL A 69 0.29 -11.03 8.83
N ASN A 70 1.28 -10.96 7.94
CA ASN A 70 2.34 -11.94 7.77
C ASN A 70 1.78 -13.37 7.59
N SER A 71 1.78 -14.18 8.64
CA SER A 71 1.36 -15.59 8.63
C SER A 71 0.03 -15.85 9.34
N GLU A 72 -0.59 -14.84 9.95
CA GLU A 72 -1.85 -14.99 10.70
C GLU A 72 -2.97 -14.30 9.95
N GLU A 73 -4.12 -14.97 9.85
CA GLU A 73 -5.25 -14.51 9.04
C GLU A 73 -6.54 -14.51 9.86
N GLN A 74 -7.37 -13.50 9.64
CA GLN A 74 -8.70 -13.42 10.24
C GLN A 74 -9.67 -12.68 9.33
N THR A 75 -10.95 -13.06 9.39
CA THR A 75 -12.04 -12.29 8.78
C THR A 75 -12.39 -11.11 9.68
N VAL A 76 -12.31 -9.91 9.12
CA VAL A 76 -12.68 -8.66 9.77
C VAL A 76 -13.99 -8.17 9.15
N ARG A 77 -14.97 -7.84 10.00
CA ARG A 77 -16.29 -7.34 9.56
C ARG A 77 -16.39 -5.83 9.73
N ARG A 78 -17.00 -5.15 8.77
CA ARG A 78 -17.26 -3.71 8.83
C ARG A 78 -18.24 -3.41 9.95
N GLY A 79 -17.89 -2.43 10.79
CA GLY A 79 -18.71 -2.00 11.93
C GLY A 79 -18.72 -2.97 13.13
N ALA A 80 -17.93 -4.04 13.10
CA ALA A 80 -17.68 -4.90 14.25
C ALA A 80 -16.49 -4.39 15.08
N ASP A 81 -16.27 -5.01 16.25
CA ASP A 81 -15.09 -4.73 17.05
C ASP A 81 -13.79 -5.05 16.29
N PRO A 82 -12.71 -4.25 16.45
CA PRO A 82 -11.43 -4.52 15.82
C PRO A 82 -10.89 -5.91 16.16
N ALA A 83 -10.46 -6.63 15.13
CA ALA A 83 -9.87 -7.96 15.26
C ALA A 83 -8.39 -7.84 15.65
N ARG A 84 -7.91 -8.64 16.60
CA ARG A 84 -6.48 -8.63 16.96
C ARG A 84 -5.72 -9.68 16.15
N ILE A 85 -4.85 -9.23 15.26
CA ILE A 85 -4.05 -10.08 14.37
C ILE A 85 -2.57 -9.75 14.58
N ARG A 86 -1.76 -10.69 15.08
CA ARG A 86 -0.30 -10.49 15.30
C ARG A 86 0.08 -9.24 16.10
N GLY A 87 -0.79 -8.80 17.01
CA GLY A 87 -0.56 -7.60 17.84
C GLY A 87 -1.01 -6.29 17.19
N TYR A 88 -1.64 -6.32 16.02
CA TYR A 88 -2.38 -5.20 15.46
C TYR A 88 -3.87 -5.34 15.77
N LEU A 89 -4.51 -4.23 16.07
CA LEU A 89 -5.96 -4.06 16.02
C LEU A 89 -6.32 -3.69 14.59
N VAL A 90 -7.03 -4.59 13.92
CA VAL A 90 -7.44 -4.46 12.52
C VAL A 90 -8.94 -4.20 12.48
N ALA A 91 -9.32 -3.05 11.94
CA ALA A 91 -10.71 -2.66 11.74
C ALA A 91 -10.99 -2.45 10.25
N ALA A 92 -12.12 -2.97 9.77
CA ALA A 92 -12.60 -2.69 8.42
C ALA A 92 -13.45 -1.42 8.44
N GLU A 93 -12.94 -0.35 7.83
CA GLU A 93 -13.64 0.94 7.71
C GLU A 93 -14.62 0.91 6.53
N GLU A 94 -14.17 0.38 5.40
CA GLU A 94 -14.98 0.19 4.19
C GLU A 94 -14.79 -1.23 3.66
N THR A 95 -15.89 -1.88 3.26
CA THR A 95 -15.91 -3.20 2.64
C THR A 95 -16.92 -3.19 1.51
N SER A 96 -16.53 -3.73 0.38
CA SER A 96 -17.36 -4.02 -0.79
C SER A 96 -16.66 -5.10 -1.61
N PRO A 97 -17.36 -5.77 -2.53
CA PRO A 97 -16.75 -6.82 -3.36
C PRO A 97 -15.53 -6.34 -4.18
N ASP A 98 -15.50 -5.05 -4.52
CA ASP A 98 -14.49 -4.46 -5.41
C ASP A 98 -13.52 -3.52 -4.69
N ARG A 99 -13.79 -3.18 -3.42
CA ARG A 99 -12.98 -2.22 -2.65
C ARG A 99 -13.02 -2.51 -1.17
N VAL A 100 -11.89 -2.37 -0.50
CA VAL A 100 -11.75 -2.41 0.95
C VAL A 100 -10.87 -1.29 1.45
N LYS A 101 -11.18 -0.79 2.65
CA LYS A 101 -10.32 0.08 3.44
C LYS A 101 -10.23 -0.49 4.84
N ILE A 102 -9.03 -0.88 5.26
CA ILE A 102 -8.75 -1.36 6.61
C ILE A 102 -7.82 -0.39 7.34
N ARG A 103 -8.06 -0.24 8.63
CA ARG A 103 -7.19 0.45 9.58
C ARG A 103 -6.50 -0.59 10.46
N LEU A 104 -5.18 -0.47 10.56
CA LEU A 104 -4.33 -1.26 11.44
C LEU A 104 -3.73 -0.33 12.50
N GLU A 105 -3.89 -0.66 13.76
CA GLU A 105 -3.33 0.09 14.89
C GLU A 105 -2.54 -0.86 15.78
N ARG A 106 -1.43 -0.39 16.36
CA ARG A 106 -0.57 -1.21 17.22
C ARG A 106 -0.77 -0.92 18.71
#